data_AF-A0AAP7ZH32-F1
#
_entry.id   AF-A0AAP7ZH32-F1
#
_cell.length_a   1.000
_cell.length_b   1.000
_cell.length_c   1.000
_cell.angle_alpha   90.00
_cell.angle_beta   90.00
_cell.angle_gamma   90.00
#
_symmetry.space_group_name_H-M   'P 1'
#
loop_
_entity.id
_entity.type
_entity.pdbx_description
1 polymer ?
#
loop_
_entity_poly.entity_id
_entity_poly.type
_entity_poly.pdbx_seq_one_letter_code
_entity_poly.pdbx_strand_id
1 'polypeptide(L)' 'MLYSKYCICSDKSIDDILSAQRDIPLPFEDMLECYTRCLTGCGSCIDQILACVKDRKPFFEAEQQA' A
#
# COMPACT_ATOMS: atom_id res chain seq x y z
N MET A 1 -21.01 7.40 1.81
CA MET A 1 -19.69 7.24 1.18
C MET A 1 -18.65 7.44 2.26
N LEU A 2 -18.14 6.36 2.87
CA LEU A 2 -17.12 6.47 3.92
C LEU A 2 -15.77 6.78 3.27
N TYR A 3 -15.40 8.06 3.23
CA TYR A 3 -14.01 8.48 3.08
C TYR A 3 -13.29 8.20 4.41
N SER A 4 -13.08 6.92 4.72
CA SER A 4 -12.23 6.54 5.85
C SER A 4 -10.78 6.72 5.40
N LYS A 5 -10.15 7.79 5.89
CA LYS A 5 -8.71 7.99 5.79
C LYS A 5 -8.01 6.71 6.26
N TYR A 6 -7.33 6.04 5.35
CA TYR A 6 -6.82 4.68 5.57
C TYR A 6 -5.45 4.70 6.23
N CYS A 7 -4.65 5.73 5.90
CA CYS A 7 -3.44 6.05 6.64
C CYS A 7 -3.55 7.44 7.25
N ILE A 8 -3.58 7.51 8.58
CA ILE A 8 -3.59 8.79 9.32
C ILE A 8 -2.27 9.55 9.12
N CYS A 9 -1.15 8.84 8.93
CA CYS A 9 0.18 9.45 8.78
C CYS A 9 0.40 10.18 7.46
N SER A 10 -0.31 9.79 6.40
CA SER A 10 -0.14 10.36 5.04
C SER A 10 -1.42 10.98 4.49
N ASP A 11 -2.50 10.97 5.26
CA ASP A 11 -3.84 11.42 4.86
C ASP A 11 -4.40 10.75 3.60
N LYS A 12 -3.85 9.59 3.22
CA LYS A 12 -4.22 8.86 2.00
C LYS A 12 -5.36 7.89 2.24
N SER A 13 -6.25 7.82 1.26
CA SER A 13 -7.27 6.76 1.18
C SER A 13 -6.70 5.47 0.59
N ILE A 14 -7.39 4.35 0.77
CA ILE A 14 -6.98 3.09 0.14
C ILE A 14 -7.10 3.14 -1.38
N ASP A 15 -8.12 3.83 -1.91
CA ASP A 15 -8.27 4.01 -3.36
C ASP A 15 -7.09 4.79 -3.95
N ASP A 16 -6.56 5.81 -3.26
CA ASP A 16 -5.36 6.53 -3.72
C ASP A 16 -4.14 5.60 -3.78
N ILE A 17 -3.97 4.74 -2.77
CA ILE A 17 -2.85 3.80 -2.68
C ILE A 17 -2.97 2.75 -3.79
N LEU A 18 -4.17 2.17 -3.96
CA LEU A 18 -4.44 1.18 -5.00
C LEU A 18 -4.36 1.77 -6.40
N SER A 19 -4.80 3.01 -6.60
CA SER A 19 -4.68 3.71 -7.88
C SER A 19 -3.22 3.99 -8.23
N ALA A 20 -2.42 4.44 -7.26
CA ALA A 20 -0.99 4.65 -7.45
C ALA A 20 -0.27 3.33 -7.77
N GLN A 21 -0.60 2.26 -7.04
CA GLN A 21 -0.07 0.92 -7.29
C GLN A 21 -0.48 0.32 -8.63
N ARG A 22 -1.64 0.72 -9.18
CA ARG A 22 -2.09 0.31 -10.51
C ARG A 22 -1.34 1.04 -11.63
N ASP A 23 -0.96 2.29 -11.38
CA ASP A 23 -0.21 3.12 -12.33
C ASP A 23 1.28 2.75 -12.34
N ILE A 24 1.87 2.60 -11.15
CA ILE A 24 3.26 2.22 -10.94
C ILE A 24 3.30 1.10 -9.89
N PRO A 25 3.34 -0.18 -10.30
CA PRO A 25 3.39 -1.29 -9.37
C PRO A 25 4.75 -1.32 -8.67
N LEU A 26 4.75 -1.11 -7.35
CA LEU A 26 5.94 -1.21 -6.50
C LEU A 26 5.90 -2.47 -5.62
N PRO A 27 7.05 -2.99 -5.16
CA PRO A 27 7.09 -3.95 -4.06
C PRO A 27 6.34 -3.41 -2.84
N PHE A 28 5.81 -4.28 -2.00
CA PHE A 28 4.93 -3.86 -0.89
C PHE A 28 5.59 -2.88 0.08
N GLU A 29 6.85 -3.13 0.43
CA GLU A 29 7.61 -2.25 1.31
C GLU A 29 7.81 -0.86 0.67
N ASP A 30 8.23 -0.83 -0.60
CA ASP A 30 8.40 0.42 -1.37
C ASP A 30 7.08 1.16 -1.57
N MET A 31 5.98 0.45 -1.83
CA MET A 31 4.64 1.01 -1.94
C MET A 31 4.21 1.64 -0.61
N LEU A 32 4.44 0.96 0.51
CA LEU A 32 4.13 1.51 1.83
C LEU A 32 4.96 2.76 2.11
N GLU A 33 6.26 2.75 1.81
CA GLU A 33 7.10 3.92 1.99
C GLU A 33 6.67 5.09 1.10
N CYS A 34 6.53 4.82 -0.19
CA CYS A 34 6.28 5.83 -1.23
C CYS A 34 4.89 6.46 -1.09
N TYR A 35 3.85 5.64 -0.85
CA TYR A 35 2.46 6.10 -0.91
C TYR A 35 1.85 6.38 0.45
N THR A 36 2.34 5.72 1.51
CA THR A 36 1.72 5.83 2.85
C THR A 36 2.64 6.40 3.91
N ARG A 37 3.96 6.42 3.65
CA ARG A 37 5.01 6.68 4.64
C ARG A 37 4.91 5.80 5.91
N CYS A 38 4.13 4.70 5.87
CA CYS A 38 3.90 3.84 7.05
C CYS A 38 5.15 3.03 7.45
N LEU A 39 6.23 2.98 6.66
CA LEU A 39 7.49 2.32 7.08
C LEU A 39 8.17 3.04 8.26
N THR A 40 8.03 4.37 8.35
CA THR A 40 8.51 5.18 9.49
C THR A 40 7.36 5.76 10.33
N GLY A 41 6.12 5.48 9.92
CA GLY A 41 4.89 5.94 10.56
C GLY A 41 4.35 4.96 11.61
N CYS A 42 3.07 5.11 11.96
CA CYS A 42 2.44 4.30 13.02
C CYS A 42 2.16 2.83 12.66
N GLY A 43 2.34 2.43 11.39
CA GLY A 43 2.11 1.07 10.92
C GLY A 43 0.65 0.58 10.90
N SER A 44 -0.31 1.33 11.46
CA SER A 44 -1.72 0.91 11.56
C SER A 44 -2.40 0.61 10.22
N CYS A 45 -1.90 1.19 9.14
CA CYS A 45 -2.41 1.01 7.79
C CYS A 45 -1.97 -0.31 7.13
N ILE A 46 -0.91 -0.95 7.63
CA ILE A 46 -0.17 -2.02 6.94
C ILE A 46 -1.00 -3.30 6.81
N ASP A 47 -1.58 -3.81 7.90
CA ASP A 47 -2.31 -5.08 7.88
C ASP A 47 -3.53 -5.06 6.94
N GLN A 48 -4.25 -3.94 6.93
CA GLN A 48 -5.41 -3.79 6.07
C GLN A 48 -5.02 -3.63 4.60
N ILE A 49 -3.94 -2.89 4.30
CA ILE A 49 -3.41 -2.80 2.93
C ILE A 49 -2.91 -4.18 2.48
N LEU A 50 -2.20 -4.92 3.34
CA LEU A 50 -1.73 -6.27 3.03
C LEU A 50 -2.90 -7.20 2.71
N ALA A 51 -3.99 -7.15 3.49
CA ALA A 51 -5.20 -7.93 3.23
C ALA A 51 -5.83 -7.56 1.88
N CYS A 52 -5.96 -6.27 1.58
CA CYS A 52 -6.54 -5.80 0.31
C CYS A 52 -5.66 -6.11 -0.91
N VAL A 53 -4.33 -6.03 -0.78
CA VAL A 53 -3.39 -6.32 -1.87
C VAL A 53 -3.25 -7.83 -2.08
N LYS A 54 -3.26 -8.66 -1.02
CA LYS A 54 -3.27 -10.13 -1.17
C LYS A 54 -4.51 -10.65 -1.90
N ASP A 55 -5.68 -10.09 -1.59
CA ASP A 55 -6.95 -10.47 -2.23
C ASP A 55 -6.97 -10.08 -3.72
N ARG A 56 -6.27 -9.01 -4.11
CA ARG A 56 -6.34 -8.43 -5.46
C ARG A 56 -5.23 -8.88 -6.43
N LYS A 57 -4.31 -9.77 -6.02
CA LYS A 57 -3.14 -10.21 -6.83
C LYS A 57 -2.40 -9.09 -7.63
N PRO A 58 -1.90 -7.98 -7.03
CA PRO A 58 -0.95 -7.08 -7.72
C PRO A 58 0.51 -7.37 -7.36
N PHE A 59 0.80 -8.38 -6.52
CA PHE A 59 2.19 -8.76 -6.23
C PHE A 59 2.81 -9.42 -7.45
N PHE A 60 3.58 -8.64 -8.22
CA PHE A 60 4.76 -9.21 -8.83
C PHE A 60 5.69 -9.55 -7.66
N GLU A 61 5.79 -10.84 -7.34
CA GLU A 61 6.97 -11.36 -6.67
C GLU A 61 8.16 -10.69 -7.35
N ALA A 62 8.92 -9.89 -6.59
CA ALA A 62 10.24 -9.53 -7.06
C ALA A 62 10.94 -10.87 -7.32
N GLU A 63 11.16 -11.19 -8.59
CA GLU A 63 12.03 -12.29 -8.99
C GLU A 63 13.35 -12.06 -8.25
N GLN A 64 13.55 -12.81 -7.16
CA GLN A 64 14.85 -12.99 -6.58
C GLN A 64 15.64 -13.80 -7.59
N GLN A 65 16.31 -13.10 -8.51
CA GLN A 65 17.41 -13.68 -9.27
C GLN A 65 18.55 -13.97 -8.29
N ALA A 66 18.75 -15.26 -8.00
CA ALA A 66 20.02 -15.81 -7.55
C ALA A 66 20.15 -17.24 -8.07
#